data_AF-C0NU51-F1
#
_entry.id   AF-C0NU51-F1
#
_cell.length_a   1.000
_cell.length_b   1.000
_cell.length_c   1.000
_cell.angle_alpha   90.00
_cell.angle_beta   90.00
_cell.angle_gamma   90.00
#
_symmetry.space_group_name_H-M   'P 1'
#
loop_
_entity.id
_entity.type
_entity.pdbx_description
1 polymer ?
#
loop_
_entity_poly.entity_id
_entity_poly.type
_entity_poly.pdbx_seq_one_letter_code
_entity_poly.pdbx_strand_id
1 'polypeptide(L)'
;MSTPSQIQALLRFLSQDSKLPLALAIAKAKELQNANLLTPEDILKKDLASLHSILGEEKVAKQVLNGARRVAKKHAYEADGTGPPVKKTKKTSVNSETPSPSQLESALALPLSSNTDEISSAVLVTNRAPLVLAFAVILLKYTMPEQPLSSRLSLAQAAVSANSRSKAVSLGIEQGKSAEDEGWAQGQPTVKVLGRDIPVLKRWGYNWHEESPSDRAAGFDANVENLAKESSENASHKSSDEQPALWGLDPEVMKRSNTNGPGPRQTSPVLPIHRPEAAREYLLKSFTLQKPTESNIGKGKTKKASSDSVSEKEKSLALLLGAIDLLCQSWTSVLSKNEIDRRAWSWYVDVRPDIQHGVGGWGQKGEVQLSKILNLRRKG
;
A
#
# COMPACT_ATOMS: atom_id res chain seq x y z
N MET A 1 24.14 43.03 -11.87
CA MET A 1 24.16 42.92 -10.38
C MET A 1 23.03 42.00 -9.96
N SER A 2 23.32 40.76 -9.57
CA SER A 2 22.32 39.83 -9.05
C SER A 2 21.92 40.23 -7.62
N THR A 3 20.64 40.32 -7.33
CA THR A 3 20.16 40.63 -5.97
C THR A 3 20.34 39.41 -5.05
N PRO A 4 20.55 39.60 -3.73
CA PRO A 4 20.69 38.48 -2.79
C PRO A 4 19.46 37.56 -2.79
N SER A 5 18.26 38.10 -3.05
CA SER A 5 17.03 37.33 -3.19
C SER A 5 17.03 36.41 -4.42
N GLN A 6 17.60 36.85 -5.55
CA GLN A 6 17.76 36.01 -6.75
C GLN A 6 18.71 34.83 -6.48
N ILE A 7 19.81 35.06 -5.76
CA ILE A 7 20.77 34.01 -5.42
C ILE A 7 20.12 32.97 -4.49
N GLN A 8 19.34 33.42 -3.50
CA GLN A 8 18.59 32.52 -2.62
C GLN A 8 17.54 31.71 -3.39
N ALA A 9 16.83 32.33 -4.33
CA ALA A 9 15.86 31.63 -5.18
C ALA A 9 16.53 30.56 -6.06
N LEU A 10 17.70 30.86 -6.63
CA LEU A 10 18.50 29.91 -7.41
C LEU A 10 18.98 28.73 -6.55
N LEU A 11 19.49 28.99 -5.35
CA LEU A 11 19.90 27.93 -4.41
C LEU A 11 18.72 27.05 -3.97
N ARG A 12 17.55 27.66 -3.74
CA ARG A 12 16.32 26.93 -3.42
C ARG A 12 15.91 26.02 -4.59
N PHE A 13 15.95 26.54 -5.81
CA PHE A 13 15.67 25.75 -7.02
C PHE A 13 16.66 24.57 -7.18
N LEU A 14 17.95 24.83 -7.02
CA LEU A 14 18.98 23.80 -7.21
C LEU A 14 18.87 22.66 -6.17
N SER A 15 18.58 23.01 -4.92
CA SER A 15 18.44 22.05 -3.81
C SER A 15 17.08 21.32 -3.83
N GLN A 16 15.96 22.03 -4.02
CA GLN A 16 14.62 21.45 -3.92
C GLN A 16 14.15 20.79 -5.21
N ASP A 17 14.27 21.48 -6.34
CA ASP A 17 13.64 21.05 -7.60
C ASP A 17 14.60 20.19 -8.45
N SER A 18 15.88 20.54 -8.54
CA SER A 18 16.90 19.69 -9.21
C SER A 18 17.55 18.66 -8.29
N LYS A 19 17.25 18.67 -6.99
CA LYS A 19 17.69 17.69 -5.99
C LYS A 19 19.22 17.55 -5.88
N LEU A 20 19.96 18.64 -6.05
CA LEU A 20 21.41 18.64 -5.87
C LEU A 20 21.76 18.74 -4.38
N PRO A 21 22.78 18.01 -3.90
CA PRO A 21 23.32 18.22 -2.55
C PRO A 21 23.72 19.68 -2.35
N LEU A 22 23.47 20.23 -1.16
CA LEU A 22 23.63 21.67 -0.89
C LEU A 22 25.03 22.20 -1.25
N ALA A 23 26.09 21.43 -0.95
CA ALA A 23 27.46 21.80 -1.29
C ALA A 23 27.67 21.96 -2.80
N LEU A 24 27.13 21.03 -3.60
CA LEU A 24 27.20 21.07 -5.06
C LEU A 24 26.31 22.19 -5.61
N ALA A 25 25.12 22.38 -5.03
CA ALA A 25 24.22 23.48 -5.40
C ALA A 25 24.87 24.86 -5.22
N ILE A 26 25.66 25.07 -4.15
CA ILE A 26 26.38 26.35 -3.91
C ILE A 26 27.47 26.59 -4.97
N ALA A 27 28.24 25.55 -5.32
CA ALA A 27 29.26 25.66 -6.36
C ALA A 27 28.64 26.00 -7.72
N LYS A 28 27.59 25.27 -8.10
CA LYS A 28 26.90 25.45 -9.39
C LYS A 28 26.06 26.72 -9.47
N ALA A 29 25.58 27.24 -8.33
CA ALA A 29 24.91 28.54 -8.30
C ALA A 29 25.83 29.68 -8.75
N LYS A 30 27.13 29.63 -8.39
CA LYS A 30 28.11 30.64 -8.83
C LYS A 30 28.37 30.55 -10.34
N GLU A 31 28.48 29.34 -10.88
CA GLU A 31 28.65 29.12 -12.33
C GLU A 31 27.44 29.64 -13.13
N LEU A 32 26.21 29.34 -12.68
CA LEU A 32 24.98 29.84 -13.31
C LEU A 32 24.82 31.37 -13.15
N GLN A 33 25.24 31.93 -12.02
CA GLN A 33 25.27 33.37 -11.79
C GLN A 33 26.21 34.07 -12.78
N ASN A 34 27.41 33.51 -12.99
CA ASN A 34 28.37 34.04 -13.97
C ASN A 34 27.83 33.97 -15.40
N ALA A 35 27.00 32.97 -15.72
CA ALA A 35 26.34 32.83 -17.01
C ALA A 35 25.03 33.65 -17.15
N ASN A 36 24.66 34.48 -16.15
CA ASN A 36 23.39 35.21 -16.08
C ASN A 36 22.13 34.31 -16.20
N LEU A 37 22.20 33.05 -15.78
CA LEU A 37 21.07 32.10 -15.78
C LEU A 37 20.44 32.06 -14.38
N LEU A 38 19.71 33.12 -14.02
CA LEU A 38 19.21 33.32 -12.66
C LEU A 38 17.80 32.74 -12.43
N THR A 39 17.04 32.48 -13.50
CA THR A 39 15.66 31.95 -13.40
C THR A 39 15.52 30.58 -14.07
N PRO A 40 14.58 29.72 -13.62
CA PRO A 40 14.29 28.44 -14.28
C PRO A 40 13.89 28.60 -15.76
N GLU A 41 13.29 29.74 -16.12
CA GLU A 41 12.91 30.04 -17.51
C GLU A 41 14.11 30.33 -18.38
N ASP A 42 15.12 31.03 -17.86
CA ASP A 42 16.36 31.29 -18.60
C ASP A 42 17.18 30.00 -18.79
N ILE A 43 17.14 29.10 -17.80
CA ILE A 43 17.74 27.77 -17.90
C ILE A 43 17.05 26.93 -19.00
N LEU A 44 15.73 27.04 -19.15
CA LEU A 44 14.98 26.32 -20.18
C LEU A 44 15.26 26.80 -21.60
N LYS A 45 15.67 28.05 -21.78
CA LYS A 45 16.07 28.61 -23.09
C LYS A 45 17.43 28.07 -23.55
N LYS A 46 18.24 27.50 -22.66
CA LYS A 46 19.53 26.91 -23.00
C LYS A 46 19.38 25.43 -23.33
N ASP A 47 20.15 24.99 -24.32
CA ASP A 47 20.25 23.58 -24.69
C ASP A 47 21.16 22.82 -23.71
N LEU A 48 21.07 21.49 -23.74
CA LEU A 48 21.85 20.62 -22.86
C LEU A 48 23.36 20.79 -23.07
N ALA A 49 23.82 21.09 -24.28
CA ALA A 49 25.24 21.28 -24.57
C ALA A 49 25.79 22.57 -23.94
N SER A 50 25.05 23.70 -24.04
CA SER A 50 25.44 24.93 -23.35
C SER A 50 25.46 24.77 -21.83
N LEU A 51 24.45 24.10 -21.25
CA LEU A 51 24.43 23.84 -19.81
C LEU A 51 25.56 22.92 -19.36
N HIS A 52 25.93 21.94 -20.19
CA HIS A 52 27.09 21.09 -19.92
C HIS A 52 28.40 21.87 -19.95
N SER A 53 28.57 22.80 -20.89
CA SER A 53 29.76 23.65 -20.95
C SER A 53 29.88 24.60 -19.76
N ILE A 54 28.75 25.03 -19.17
CA ILE A 54 28.74 25.93 -18.01
C ILE A 54 28.96 25.13 -16.71
N LEU A 55 28.29 23.99 -16.57
CA LEU A 55 28.25 23.22 -15.33
C LEU A 55 29.34 22.13 -15.23
N GLY A 56 30.04 21.81 -16.33
CA GLY A 56 31.12 20.83 -16.41
C GLY A 56 30.69 19.35 -16.25
N GLU A 57 29.51 19.08 -15.69
CA GLU A 57 29.03 17.72 -15.41
C GLU A 57 27.71 17.42 -16.13
N GLU A 58 27.72 16.44 -17.04
CA GLU A 58 26.54 16.06 -17.84
C GLU A 58 25.34 15.63 -16.98
N LYS A 59 25.60 14.92 -15.88
CA LYS A 59 24.55 14.47 -14.95
C LYS A 59 23.85 15.65 -14.27
N VAL A 60 24.62 16.65 -13.83
CA VAL A 60 24.10 17.85 -13.16
C VAL A 60 23.32 18.70 -14.16
N ALA A 61 23.82 18.89 -15.38
CA ALA A 61 23.10 19.61 -16.44
C ALA A 61 21.73 18.99 -16.73
N LYS A 62 21.65 17.66 -16.82
CA LYS A 62 20.37 16.93 -16.98
C LYS A 62 19.44 17.12 -15.78
N GLN A 63 19.96 17.06 -14.55
CA GLN A 63 19.16 17.27 -13.34
C GLN A 63 18.60 18.68 -13.25
N VAL A 64 19.41 19.69 -13.56
CA VAL A 64 19.02 21.11 -13.57
C VAL A 64 17.95 21.37 -14.62
N LEU A 65 18.12 20.87 -15.86
CA LEU A 65 17.13 21.04 -16.92
C LEU A 65 15.80 20.32 -16.61
N ASN A 66 15.86 19.13 -16.01
CA ASN A 66 14.67 18.42 -15.55
C ASN A 66 13.97 19.14 -14.38
N GLY A 67 14.75 19.72 -13.46
CA GLY A 67 14.25 20.59 -12.40
C GLY A 67 13.52 21.81 -12.98
N ALA A 68 14.13 22.48 -13.96
CA ALA A 68 13.55 23.65 -14.62
C ALA A 68 12.23 23.33 -15.34
N ARG A 69 12.18 22.19 -16.05
CA ARG A 69 10.94 21.67 -16.67
C ARG A 69 9.83 21.41 -15.65
N ARG A 70 10.17 20.89 -14.46
CA ARG A 70 9.19 20.64 -13.39
C ARG A 70 8.61 21.94 -12.84
N VAL A 71 9.44 22.96 -12.68
CA VAL A 71 9.00 24.28 -12.19
C VAL A 71 8.14 24.99 -13.24
N ALA A 72 8.56 25.00 -14.51
CA ALA A 72 7.75 25.56 -15.60
C ALA A 72 6.40 24.86 -15.76
N LYS A 73 6.35 23.52 -15.61
CA LYS A 73 5.07 22.78 -15.64
C LYS A 73 4.17 23.12 -14.45
N LYS A 74 4.74 23.46 -13.28
CA LYS A 74 3.95 23.93 -12.12
C LYS A 74 3.37 25.33 -12.37
N HIS A 75 4.13 26.25 -12.97
CA HIS A 75 3.67 27.60 -13.30
C HIS A 75 2.63 27.63 -14.43
N ALA A 76 2.80 26.82 -15.48
CA ALA A 76 1.81 26.70 -16.56
C ALA A 76 0.44 26.20 -16.05
N TYR A 77 0.43 25.37 -15.00
CA TYR A 77 -0.80 24.87 -14.37
C TYR A 77 -1.46 25.87 -13.40
N GLU A 78 -0.83 27.02 -13.13
CA GLU A 78 -1.39 28.09 -12.28
C GLU A 78 -1.85 29.31 -13.09
N ALA A 79 -1.34 29.51 -14.31
CA ALA A 79 -1.77 30.59 -15.20
C ALA A 79 -3.02 30.26 -16.04
N ASP A 80 -3.23 28.98 -16.39
CA ASP A 80 -4.36 28.54 -17.23
C ASP A 80 -5.41 27.80 -16.38
N GLY A 81 -6.34 28.57 -15.81
CA GLY A 81 -7.35 28.15 -14.82
C GLY A 81 -8.46 27.20 -15.30
N THR A 82 -8.18 26.25 -16.21
CA THR A 82 -9.22 25.38 -16.81
C THR A 82 -8.87 23.89 -16.91
N GLY A 83 -7.98 23.38 -16.04
CA GLY A 83 -7.69 21.95 -15.94
C GLY A 83 -8.52 21.24 -14.85
N PRO A 84 -9.03 20.02 -15.07
CA PRO A 84 -9.77 19.26 -14.06
C PRO A 84 -8.85 18.97 -12.86
N PRO A 85 -9.39 18.89 -11.62
CA PRO A 85 -8.60 19.02 -10.41
C PRO A 85 -7.69 17.80 -10.25
N VAL A 86 -6.44 17.92 -10.69
CA VAL A 86 -5.36 17.15 -10.11
C VAL A 86 -5.32 17.61 -8.66
N LYS A 87 -5.65 16.70 -7.73
CA LYS A 87 -5.60 16.89 -6.28
C LYS A 87 -4.22 17.44 -5.87
N LYS A 88 -4.01 18.75 -6.02
CA LYS A 88 -3.08 19.53 -5.23
C LYS A 88 -3.76 19.56 -3.87
N THR A 89 -3.22 18.75 -2.96
CA THR A 89 -3.42 18.92 -1.53
C THR A 89 -3.27 20.40 -1.24
N LYS A 90 -4.42 21.03 -0.98
CA LYS A 90 -4.54 22.39 -0.52
C LYS A 90 -3.59 22.46 0.68
N LYS A 91 -2.47 23.16 0.54
CA LYS A 91 -1.82 23.81 1.68
C LYS A 91 -2.78 24.90 2.11
N THR A 92 -3.89 24.47 2.72
CA THR A 92 -4.69 25.31 3.58
C THR A 92 -3.77 25.58 4.76
N SER A 93 -3.26 26.79 4.75
CA SER A 93 -2.95 27.57 5.93
C SER A 93 -3.84 27.14 7.11
N VAL A 94 -3.20 26.65 8.18
CA VAL A 94 -3.74 26.42 9.54
C VAL A 94 -4.65 25.18 9.70
N ASN A 95 -4.15 24.19 10.46
CA ASN A 95 -4.73 22.89 10.86
C ASN A 95 -4.76 21.76 9.81
N SER A 96 -3.61 21.13 9.52
CA SER A 96 -3.59 19.76 8.99
C SER A 96 -3.78 18.77 10.14
N GLU A 97 -5.03 18.57 10.56
CA GLU A 97 -5.36 17.48 11.49
C GLU A 97 -4.90 16.16 10.87
N THR A 98 -4.05 15.42 11.59
CA THR A 98 -3.70 14.06 11.22
C THR A 98 -4.99 13.24 11.17
N PRO A 99 -5.29 12.52 10.07
CA PRO A 99 -6.54 11.77 9.96
C PRO A 99 -6.67 10.83 11.14
N SER A 100 -7.88 10.77 11.73
CA SER A 100 -8.12 9.88 12.86
C SER A 100 -7.95 8.41 12.43
N PRO A 101 -7.63 7.49 13.36
CA PRO A 101 -7.57 6.06 13.08
C PRO A 101 -8.80 5.53 12.32
N SER A 102 -10.02 5.92 12.74
CA SER A 102 -11.26 5.52 12.05
C SER A 102 -11.33 6.03 10.61
N GLN A 103 -10.92 7.28 10.34
CA GLN A 103 -10.87 7.83 8.98
C GLN A 103 -9.89 7.06 8.09
N LEU A 104 -8.74 6.65 8.64
CA LEU A 104 -7.77 5.82 7.93
C LEU A 104 -8.34 4.44 7.59
N GLU A 105 -9.00 3.78 8.54
CA GLU A 105 -9.63 2.47 8.29
C GLU A 105 -10.78 2.57 7.28
N SER A 106 -11.61 3.61 7.38
CA SER A 106 -12.71 3.88 6.45
C SER A 106 -12.22 4.11 5.02
N ALA A 107 -11.11 4.83 4.84
CA ALA A 107 -10.49 5.03 3.53
C ALA A 107 -9.94 3.73 2.91
N LEU A 108 -9.63 2.74 3.75
CA LEU A 108 -9.10 1.44 3.33
C LEU A 108 -10.19 0.39 3.08
N ALA A 109 -11.46 0.69 3.35
CA ALA A 109 -12.58 -0.23 3.17
C ALA A 109 -12.55 -0.92 1.80
N LEU A 110 -12.82 -2.23 1.82
CA LEU A 110 -12.87 -3.10 0.66
C LEU A 110 -14.33 -3.47 0.34
N PRO A 111 -14.70 -3.57 -0.93
CA PRO A 111 -16.06 -3.96 -1.31
C PRO A 111 -16.27 -5.44 -1.00
N LEU A 112 -17.45 -5.80 -0.50
CA LEU A 112 -17.81 -7.18 -0.18
C LEU A 112 -19.22 -7.47 -0.71
N SER A 113 -19.36 -8.51 -1.53
CA SER A 113 -20.66 -8.96 -2.03
C SER A 113 -21.21 -10.12 -1.21
N SER A 114 -22.49 -10.07 -0.85
CA SER A 114 -23.20 -11.18 -0.21
C SER A 114 -24.08 -11.97 -1.18
N ASN A 115 -24.16 -11.55 -2.46
CA ASN A 115 -25.02 -12.19 -3.45
C ASN A 115 -24.39 -13.49 -3.98
N THR A 116 -24.83 -14.64 -3.44
CA THR A 116 -24.32 -15.97 -3.81
C THR A 116 -24.55 -16.33 -5.26
N ASP A 117 -25.64 -15.88 -5.88
CA ASP A 117 -26.00 -16.25 -7.25
C ASP A 117 -25.04 -15.56 -8.23
N GLU A 118 -24.82 -14.25 -8.04
CA GLU A 118 -23.83 -13.50 -8.81
C GLU A 118 -22.42 -14.06 -8.61
N ILE A 119 -22.04 -14.40 -7.37
CA ILE A 119 -20.74 -15.01 -7.08
C ILE A 119 -20.61 -16.35 -7.83
N SER A 120 -21.62 -17.21 -7.78
CA SER A 120 -21.56 -18.55 -8.38
C SER A 120 -21.36 -18.52 -9.91
N SER A 121 -21.96 -17.53 -10.58
CA SER A 121 -21.90 -17.36 -12.04
C SER A 121 -20.62 -16.66 -12.53
N ALA A 122 -19.87 -16.01 -11.64
CA ALA A 122 -18.73 -15.18 -12.03
C ALA A 122 -17.44 -15.98 -12.25
N VAL A 123 -16.76 -15.67 -13.35
CA VAL A 123 -15.40 -16.11 -13.65
C VAL A 123 -14.49 -14.90 -13.75
N LEU A 124 -13.42 -14.90 -12.97
CA LEU A 124 -12.45 -13.80 -12.91
C LEU A 124 -11.15 -14.18 -13.60
N VAL A 125 -10.49 -13.22 -14.22
CA VAL A 125 -9.13 -13.37 -14.76
C VAL A 125 -8.16 -12.57 -13.89
N THR A 126 -7.19 -13.26 -13.28
CA THR A 126 -6.21 -12.65 -12.37
C THR A 126 -4.88 -13.41 -12.35
N ASN A 127 -3.85 -12.74 -11.84
CA ASN A 127 -2.60 -13.37 -11.44
C ASN A 127 -2.75 -14.14 -10.12
N ARG A 128 -1.81 -15.03 -9.82
CA ARG A 128 -1.77 -15.77 -8.54
C ARG A 128 -1.54 -14.88 -7.32
N ALA A 129 -0.59 -13.94 -7.37
CA ALA A 129 -0.24 -13.12 -6.21
C ALA A 129 -1.40 -12.25 -5.66
N PRO A 130 -2.19 -11.54 -6.48
CA PRO A 130 -3.39 -10.84 -6.01
C PRO A 130 -4.43 -11.78 -5.40
N LEU A 131 -4.57 -13.00 -5.94
CA LEU A 131 -5.49 -13.99 -5.38
C LEU A 131 -5.05 -14.43 -3.97
N VAL A 132 -3.76 -14.71 -3.78
CA VAL A 132 -3.20 -15.00 -2.45
C VAL A 132 -3.44 -13.83 -1.49
N LEU A 133 -3.25 -12.59 -1.97
CA LEU A 133 -3.50 -11.39 -1.17
C LEU A 133 -4.96 -11.31 -0.72
N ALA A 134 -5.92 -11.55 -1.62
CA ALA A 134 -7.34 -11.56 -1.29
C ALA A 134 -7.69 -12.63 -0.25
N PHE A 135 -7.15 -13.85 -0.41
CA PHE A 135 -7.30 -14.93 0.57
C PHE A 135 -6.74 -14.54 1.94
N ALA A 136 -5.51 -14.00 1.99
CA ALA A 136 -4.87 -13.61 3.23
C ALA A 136 -5.64 -12.50 3.97
N VAL A 137 -6.12 -11.46 3.27
CA VAL A 137 -6.86 -10.35 3.89
C VAL A 137 -8.16 -10.85 4.54
N ILE A 138 -8.94 -11.68 3.82
CA ILE A 138 -10.20 -12.21 4.36
C ILE A 138 -9.94 -13.25 5.44
N LEU A 139 -8.94 -14.12 5.29
CA LEU A 139 -8.55 -15.08 6.32
C LEU A 139 -8.25 -14.37 7.65
N LEU A 140 -7.50 -13.28 7.61
CA LEU A 140 -7.13 -12.51 8.79
C LEU A 140 -8.33 -11.91 9.53
N LYS A 141 -9.48 -11.71 8.86
CA LYS A 141 -10.74 -11.35 9.53
C LYS A 141 -11.18 -12.40 10.55
N TYR A 142 -10.87 -13.67 10.29
CA TYR A 142 -11.29 -14.81 11.12
C TYR A 142 -10.18 -15.30 12.05
N THR A 143 -8.92 -15.26 11.60
CA THR A 143 -7.78 -15.74 12.40
C THR A 143 -7.25 -14.68 13.36
N MET A 144 -7.39 -13.39 13.03
CA MET A 144 -6.93 -12.24 13.81
C MET A 144 -7.98 -11.12 13.82
N PRO A 145 -9.18 -11.36 14.38
CA PRO A 145 -10.27 -10.38 14.40
C PRO A 145 -9.91 -9.08 15.12
N GLU A 146 -8.99 -9.14 16.09
CA GLU A 146 -8.45 -7.99 16.83
C GLU A 146 -7.59 -7.04 15.99
N GLN A 147 -7.21 -7.42 14.76
CA GLN A 147 -6.43 -6.55 13.89
C GLN A 147 -7.35 -5.68 13.01
N PRO A 148 -7.08 -4.37 12.86
CA PRO A 148 -7.82 -3.50 11.94
C PRO A 148 -7.54 -3.86 10.47
N LEU A 149 -8.38 -3.36 9.55
CA LEU A 149 -8.24 -3.64 8.12
C LEU A 149 -6.86 -3.22 7.57
N SER A 150 -6.33 -2.09 8.01
CA SER A 150 -4.99 -1.63 7.67
C SER A 150 -3.91 -2.64 8.06
N SER A 151 -3.97 -3.18 9.28
CA SER A 151 -3.08 -4.22 9.75
C SER A 151 -3.23 -5.51 8.95
N ARG A 152 -4.47 -5.95 8.67
CA ARG A 152 -4.73 -7.13 7.84
C ARG A 152 -4.15 -7.00 6.44
N LEU A 153 -4.33 -5.85 5.79
CA LEU A 153 -3.77 -5.55 4.46
C LEU A 153 -2.23 -5.60 4.46
N SER A 154 -1.61 -5.03 5.49
CA SER A 154 -0.15 -5.04 5.63
C SER A 154 0.43 -6.43 5.87
N LEU A 155 -0.16 -7.20 6.81
CA LEU A 155 0.24 -8.57 7.11
C LEU A 155 0.06 -9.49 5.90
N ALA A 156 -1.08 -9.35 5.20
CA ALA A 156 -1.36 -10.09 3.99
C ALA A 156 -0.36 -9.78 2.87
N GLN A 157 0.00 -8.50 2.69
CA GLN A 157 1.01 -8.10 1.73
C GLN A 157 2.39 -8.64 2.08
N ALA A 158 2.76 -8.68 3.37
CA ALA A 158 4.02 -9.26 3.82
C ALA A 158 4.10 -10.77 3.47
N ALA A 159 3.02 -11.52 3.74
CA ALA A 159 2.95 -12.94 3.37
C ALA A 159 3.05 -13.18 1.85
N VAL A 160 2.37 -12.35 1.05
CA VAL A 160 2.43 -12.43 -0.42
C VAL A 160 3.81 -12.08 -0.95
N SER A 161 4.44 -11.02 -0.41
CA SER A 161 5.79 -10.60 -0.78
C SER A 161 6.81 -11.71 -0.48
N ALA A 162 6.76 -12.30 0.72
CA ALA A 162 7.66 -13.38 1.10
C ALA A 162 7.46 -14.64 0.24
N ASN A 163 6.21 -15.05 -0.01
CA ASN A 163 5.91 -16.17 -0.90
C ASN A 163 6.34 -15.93 -2.35
N SER A 164 6.15 -14.71 -2.85
CA SER A 164 6.60 -14.31 -4.18
C SER A 164 8.13 -14.36 -4.26
N ARG A 165 8.83 -13.81 -3.27
CA ARG A 165 10.29 -13.82 -3.19
C ARG A 165 10.86 -15.24 -3.17
N SER A 166 10.37 -16.10 -2.28
CA SER A 166 10.79 -17.51 -2.24
C SER A 166 10.53 -18.20 -3.58
N LYS A 167 9.41 -17.90 -4.26
CA LYS A 167 9.13 -18.48 -5.57
C LYS A 167 10.05 -17.94 -6.67
N ALA A 168 10.36 -16.63 -6.68
CA ALA A 168 11.28 -16.02 -7.63
C ALA A 168 12.69 -16.62 -7.54
N VAL A 169 13.17 -16.84 -6.31
CA VAL A 169 14.44 -17.56 -6.05
C VAL A 169 14.37 -18.99 -6.57
N SER A 170 13.29 -19.74 -6.27
CA SER A 170 13.12 -21.12 -6.74
C SER A 170 13.09 -21.26 -8.28
N LEU A 171 12.68 -20.19 -8.97
CA LEU A 171 12.63 -20.13 -10.43
C LEU A 171 13.91 -19.58 -11.07
N GLY A 172 14.88 -19.14 -10.26
CA GLY A 172 16.12 -18.50 -10.73
C GLY A 172 15.92 -17.09 -11.30
N ILE A 173 14.74 -16.48 -11.11
CA ILE A 173 14.43 -15.12 -11.61
C ILE A 173 15.20 -14.07 -10.82
N GLU A 174 15.25 -14.24 -9.49
CA GLU A 174 16.03 -13.37 -8.64
C GLU A 174 17.21 -14.14 -8.05
N GLN A 175 18.38 -13.52 -8.11
CA GLN A 175 19.63 -14.09 -7.62
C GLN A 175 19.83 -13.77 -6.13
N GLY A 176 20.53 -14.66 -5.43
CA GLY A 176 20.88 -14.50 -4.02
C GLY A 176 19.81 -15.01 -3.04
N LYS A 177 20.21 -15.10 -1.78
CA LYS A 177 19.34 -15.51 -0.68
C LYS A 177 18.26 -14.46 -0.43
N SER A 178 17.09 -14.91 0.02
CA SER A 178 16.06 -13.98 0.49
C SER A 178 16.56 -13.21 1.71
N ALA A 179 15.98 -12.04 1.99
CA ALA A 179 16.33 -11.30 3.20
C ALA A 179 16.12 -12.15 4.47
N GLU A 180 15.05 -12.94 4.51
CA GLU A 180 14.76 -13.85 5.63
C GLU A 180 15.84 -14.93 5.80
N ASP A 181 16.33 -15.54 4.70
CA ASP A 181 17.41 -16.55 4.75
C ASP A 181 18.77 -15.97 5.18
N GLU A 182 18.95 -14.66 5.00
CA GLU A 182 20.12 -13.92 5.48
C GLU A 182 19.96 -13.41 6.91
N GLY A 183 18.86 -13.75 7.59
CA GLY A 183 18.59 -13.34 8.97
C GLY A 183 18.07 -11.90 9.10
N TRP A 184 17.66 -11.27 8.00
CA TRP A 184 16.97 -9.98 8.10
C TRP A 184 15.61 -10.19 8.77
N ALA A 185 15.34 -9.36 9.79
CA ALA A 185 14.23 -9.49 10.73
C ALA A 185 14.34 -10.63 11.77
N GLN A 186 15.50 -11.30 11.90
CA GLN A 186 15.73 -12.24 12.99
C GLN A 186 15.65 -11.52 14.35
N GLY A 187 14.90 -12.09 15.29
CA GLY A 187 14.64 -11.51 16.61
C GLY A 187 13.45 -10.54 16.68
N GLN A 188 12.86 -10.17 15.54
CA GLN A 188 11.58 -9.45 15.54
C GLN A 188 10.44 -10.39 15.92
N PRO A 189 9.37 -9.91 16.59
CA PRO A 189 8.17 -10.70 16.80
C PRO A 189 7.61 -11.19 15.47
N THR A 190 7.10 -12.42 15.43
CA THR A 190 6.48 -13.00 14.25
C THR A 190 5.03 -13.42 14.51
N VAL A 191 4.24 -13.45 13.45
CA VAL A 191 2.87 -13.97 13.47
C VAL A 191 2.66 -14.91 12.28
N LYS A 192 1.88 -15.97 12.47
CA LYS A 192 1.55 -16.92 11.39
C LYS A 192 0.42 -16.38 10.51
N VAL A 193 0.68 -16.31 9.20
CA VAL A 193 -0.32 -15.97 8.17
C VAL A 193 -0.19 -16.96 7.03
N LEU A 194 -1.27 -17.68 6.71
CA LEU A 194 -1.27 -18.75 5.69
C LEU A 194 -0.17 -19.80 5.94
N GLY A 195 0.05 -20.17 7.20
CA GLY A 195 1.08 -21.12 7.62
C GLY A 195 2.52 -20.60 7.59
N ARG A 196 2.77 -19.35 7.18
CA ARG A 196 4.10 -18.74 7.15
C ARG A 196 4.31 -17.79 8.33
N ASP A 197 5.49 -17.81 8.94
CA ASP A 197 5.88 -16.83 9.95
C ASP A 197 6.28 -15.50 9.30
N ILE A 198 5.58 -14.43 9.66
CA ILE A 198 5.78 -13.08 9.13
C ILE A 198 6.32 -12.18 10.22
N PRO A 199 7.43 -11.44 10.00
CA PRO A 199 7.93 -10.48 10.97
C PRO A 199 7.00 -9.28 11.09
N VAL A 200 6.70 -8.85 12.31
CA VAL A 200 5.73 -7.80 12.61
C VAL A 200 6.29 -6.69 13.48
N LEU A 201 5.68 -5.51 13.37
CA LEU A 201 5.92 -4.35 14.23
C LEU A 201 4.63 -3.95 14.94
N LYS A 202 4.67 -3.80 16.27
CA LYS A 202 3.52 -3.39 17.09
C LYS A 202 3.21 -1.90 16.92
N ARG A 203 1.93 -1.56 16.78
CA ARG A 203 1.38 -0.20 16.69
C ARG A 203 0.82 0.22 18.05
N TRP A 204 1.69 0.66 18.93
CA TRP A 204 1.27 1.14 20.25
C TRP A 204 0.39 2.39 20.15
N GLY A 205 -0.70 2.42 20.93
CA GLY A 205 -1.62 3.55 20.99
C GLY A 205 -2.56 3.71 19.79
N TYR A 206 -2.58 2.75 18.85
CA TYR A 206 -3.53 2.79 17.73
C TYR A 206 -4.87 2.16 18.14
N ASN A 207 -5.88 2.99 18.42
CA ASN A 207 -7.25 2.55 18.66
C ASN A 207 -8.16 3.02 17.51
N TRP A 208 -8.80 2.07 16.83
CA TRP A 208 -9.70 2.32 15.69
C TRP A 208 -11.17 1.99 16.01
N HIS A 209 -11.44 1.44 17.20
CA HIS A 209 -12.81 1.33 17.67
C HIS A 209 -13.30 2.75 17.91
N GLU A 210 -14.30 3.19 17.16
CA GLU A 210 -14.95 4.45 17.43
C GLU A 210 -15.51 4.38 18.84
N GLU A 211 -14.99 5.23 19.73
CA GLU A 211 -15.68 5.54 20.97
C GLU A 211 -17.06 6.00 20.56
N SER A 212 -18.06 5.14 20.77
CA SER A 212 -19.44 5.52 20.61
C SER A 212 -19.64 6.77 21.46
N PRO A 213 -20.33 7.82 20.97
CA PRO A 213 -20.54 9.06 21.74
C PRO A 213 -21.15 8.83 23.14
N SER A 214 -21.71 7.63 23.40
CA SER A 214 -22.18 7.19 24.71
C SER A 214 -21.09 7.15 25.79
N ASP A 215 -19.83 6.85 25.46
CA ASP A 215 -18.80 6.63 26.49
C ASP A 215 -18.15 7.93 26.98
N ARG A 216 -18.24 9.02 26.20
CA ARG A 216 -17.71 10.34 26.59
C ARG A 216 -18.71 11.21 27.35
N ALA A 217 -20.01 10.93 27.26
CA ALA A 217 -21.04 11.73 27.92
C ALA A 217 -21.30 11.31 29.39
N ALA A 218 -20.87 10.12 29.81
CA ALA A 218 -21.15 9.59 31.15
C ALA A 218 -20.13 10.00 32.23
N GLY A 219 -19.06 10.72 31.89
CA GLY A 219 -17.90 10.91 32.78
C GLY A 219 -17.68 12.30 33.38
N PHE A 220 -18.53 13.31 33.09
CA PHE A 220 -18.20 14.71 33.40
C PHE A 220 -19.19 15.47 34.29
N ASP A 221 -20.26 14.85 34.82
CA ASP A 221 -21.17 15.48 35.79
C ASP A 221 -21.52 14.52 36.94
N ALA A 222 -20.63 14.45 37.93
CA ALA A 222 -20.98 13.98 39.28
C ALA A 222 -20.05 14.65 40.30
N ASN A 223 -20.44 15.85 40.68
CA ASN A 223 -19.87 16.62 41.79
C ASN A 223 -20.07 15.85 43.12
N VAL A 224 -18.96 15.63 43.82
CA VAL A 224 -18.75 15.81 45.28
C VAL A 224 -19.94 15.49 46.22
N GLU A 225 -19.83 14.40 47.00
CA GLU A 225 -19.89 14.39 48.49
C GLU A 225 -20.22 13.00 49.08
N ASN A 226 -19.45 12.63 50.13
CA ASN A 226 -19.73 11.66 51.22
C ASN A 226 -19.81 10.15 50.89
N LEU A 227 -18.79 9.35 51.22
CA LEU A 227 -18.42 8.75 52.54
C LEU A 227 -19.24 7.50 52.95
N ALA A 228 -18.52 6.37 52.93
CA ALA A 228 -18.63 5.19 53.80
C ALA A 228 -19.82 4.22 53.63
N LYS A 229 -19.57 3.06 52.99
CA LYS A 229 -19.49 1.72 53.65
C LYS A 229 -19.43 0.56 52.63
N GLU A 230 -18.37 -0.23 52.78
CA GLU A 230 -18.34 -1.70 52.74
C GLU A 230 -18.97 -2.47 51.56
N SER A 231 -18.07 -2.87 50.65
CA SER A 231 -17.87 -4.24 50.12
C SER A 231 -19.10 -5.05 49.69
N SER A 232 -19.29 -5.19 48.37
CA SER A 232 -19.17 -6.48 47.67
C SER A 232 -19.38 -6.29 46.15
N GLU A 233 -18.31 -6.55 45.40
CA GLU A 233 -18.25 -7.17 44.06
C GLU A 233 -19.46 -7.00 43.11
N ASN A 234 -19.32 -6.11 42.11
CA ASN A 234 -19.80 -6.41 40.75
C ASN A 234 -19.18 -5.50 39.67
N ALA A 235 -18.27 -6.11 38.91
CA ALA A 235 -18.07 -5.97 37.47
C ALA A 235 -17.81 -4.58 36.86
N SER A 236 -16.63 -4.01 37.12
CA SER A 236 -15.89 -3.24 36.10
C SER A 236 -15.11 -4.23 35.21
N HIS A 237 -15.68 -4.67 34.09
CA HIS A 237 -14.95 -5.42 33.06
C HIS A 237 -13.90 -4.48 32.43
N LYS A 238 -12.70 -4.42 33.02
CA LYS A 238 -11.50 -3.99 32.32
C LYS A 238 -11.27 -4.98 31.18
N SER A 239 -11.22 -4.48 29.94
CA SER A 239 -10.82 -5.24 28.75
C SER A 239 -9.38 -5.73 28.91
N SER A 240 -9.22 -6.90 29.54
CA SER A 240 -7.94 -7.61 29.55
C SER A 240 -7.71 -8.20 28.15
N ASP A 241 -6.53 -7.95 27.59
CA ASP A 241 -5.96 -8.51 26.35
C ASP A 241 -6.37 -7.89 25.00
N GLU A 242 -6.47 -6.56 24.90
CA GLU A 242 -6.38 -5.91 23.58
C GLU A 242 -4.94 -6.01 23.05
N GLN A 243 -4.70 -6.99 22.17
CA GLN A 243 -3.44 -7.09 21.44
C GLN A 243 -3.27 -5.86 20.54
N PRO A 244 -2.08 -5.22 20.51
CA PRO A 244 -1.87 -4.03 19.70
C PRO A 244 -2.00 -4.36 18.21
N ALA A 245 -2.49 -3.40 17.44
CA ALA A 245 -2.49 -3.50 15.98
C ALA A 245 -1.06 -3.73 15.45
N LEU A 246 -0.93 -4.45 14.34
CA LEU A 246 0.37 -4.89 13.82
C LEU A 246 0.63 -4.32 12.41
N TRP A 247 1.90 -4.12 12.08
CA TRP A 247 2.36 -3.92 10.71
C TRP A 247 3.23 -5.09 10.28
N GLY A 248 3.10 -5.52 9.03
CA GLY A 248 4.04 -6.46 8.41
C GLY A 248 5.34 -5.74 8.05
N LEU A 249 6.48 -6.23 8.54
CA LEU A 249 7.80 -5.71 8.21
C LEU A 249 8.20 -6.15 6.79
N ASP A 250 8.96 -5.29 6.09
CA ASP A 250 9.52 -5.58 4.77
C ASP A 250 11.05 -5.81 4.88
N PRO A 251 11.50 -7.06 5.11
CA PRO A 251 12.92 -7.36 5.28
C PRO A 251 13.74 -7.13 4.00
N GLU A 252 13.12 -7.19 2.82
CA GLU A 252 13.81 -6.94 1.55
C GLU A 252 14.17 -5.45 1.40
N VAL A 253 13.30 -4.54 1.84
CA VAL A 253 13.64 -3.11 1.91
C VAL A 253 14.71 -2.85 2.98
N MET A 254 14.68 -3.56 4.11
CA MET A 254 15.75 -3.48 5.13
C MET A 254 17.11 -3.85 4.53
N LYS A 255 17.18 -4.99 3.84
CA LYS A 255 18.39 -5.46 3.15
C LYS A 255 18.92 -4.43 2.15
N ARG A 256 18.05 -3.93 1.26
CA ARG A 256 18.42 -2.94 0.23
C ARG A 256 18.90 -1.62 0.83
N SER A 257 18.34 -1.20 1.97
CA SER A 257 18.77 0.02 2.64
C SER A 257 20.17 -0.06 3.22
N ASN A 258 20.64 -1.27 3.57
CA ASN A 258 21.97 -1.48 4.14
C ASN A 258 23.05 -1.74 3.07
N THR A 259 22.69 -2.30 1.91
CA THR A 259 23.66 -2.63 0.85
C THR A 259 24.13 -1.41 0.04
N ASN A 260 23.42 -0.29 0.11
CA ASN A 260 23.69 0.89 -0.73
C ASN A 260 24.71 1.87 -0.08
N GLY A 261 25.95 1.42 0.13
CA GLY A 261 27.16 2.26 0.26
C GLY A 261 27.21 3.30 1.41
N PRO A 262 28.36 3.97 1.63
CA PRO A 262 28.55 4.94 2.70
C PRO A 262 27.92 6.29 2.33
N GLY A 263 26.59 6.32 2.17
CA GLY A 263 25.81 7.55 2.20
C GLY A 263 25.49 7.92 3.66
N PRO A 264 25.12 9.18 3.95
CA PRO A 264 24.69 9.56 5.30
C PRO A 264 23.58 8.58 5.69
N ARG A 265 23.80 7.80 6.75
CA ARG A 265 22.81 6.87 7.29
C ARG A 265 21.53 7.67 7.46
N GLN A 266 20.56 7.50 6.57
CA GLN A 266 19.20 7.89 6.87
C GLN A 266 18.70 6.82 7.83
N THR A 267 19.12 6.95 9.09
CA THR A 267 18.49 6.29 10.22
C THR A 267 17.12 6.94 10.36
N SER A 268 16.20 6.67 9.43
CA SER A 268 14.79 6.76 9.81
C SER A 268 14.62 5.66 10.87
N PRO A 269 14.27 6.00 12.12
CA PRO A 269 14.13 5.02 13.20
C PRO A 269 12.98 4.03 12.95
N VAL A 270 12.26 4.20 11.85
CA VAL A 270 11.09 3.43 11.47
C VAL A 270 11.52 2.30 10.55
N LEU A 271 11.44 1.07 11.04
CA LEU A 271 11.61 -0.13 10.23
C LEU A 271 10.64 -0.10 9.04
N PRO A 272 11.06 -0.54 7.84
CA PRO A 272 10.21 -0.53 6.67
C PRO A 272 9.04 -1.50 6.84
N ILE A 273 7.84 -1.04 6.50
CA ILE A 273 6.59 -1.79 6.61
C ILE A 273 5.92 -1.91 5.24
N HIS A 274 5.15 -2.97 5.06
CA HIS A 274 4.23 -3.08 3.92
C HIS A 274 3.03 -2.15 4.13
N ARG A 275 2.94 -1.10 3.30
CA ARG A 275 1.86 -0.11 3.39
C ARG A 275 0.51 -0.69 2.93
N PRO A 276 -0.58 -0.48 3.69
CA PRO A 276 -1.89 -1.05 3.36
C PRO A 276 -2.52 -0.42 2.12
N GLU A 277 -2.23 0.85 1.82
CA GLU A 277 -2.78 1.53 0.65
C GLU A 277 -2.31 0.87 -0.65
N ALA A 278 -1.05 0.46 -0.70
CA ALA A 278 -0.47 -0.22 -1.85
C ALA A 278 -1.10 -1.61 -2.05
N ALA A 279 -1.33 -2.35 -0.96
CA ALA A 279 -2.00 -3.65 -1.01
C ALA A 279 -3.45 -3.51 -1.48
N ARG A 280 -4.19 -2.53 -0.95
CA ARG A 280 -5.56 -2.21 -1.38
C ARG A 280 -5.63 -1.84 -2.85
N GLU A 281 -4.75 -0.95 -3.30
CA GLU A 281 -4.68 -0.53 -4.70
C GLU A 281 -4.35 -1.70 -5.62
N TYR A 282 -3.48 -2.62 -5.18
CA TYR A 282 -3.15 -3.83 -5.92
C TYR A 282 -4.36 -4.76 -6.09
N LEU A 283 -5.17 -4.94 -5.04
CA LEU A 283 -6.42 -5.71 -5.13
C LEU A 283 -7.40 -5.07 -6.11
N LEU A 284 -7.66 -3.77 -5.99
CA LEU A 284 -8.63 -3.05 -6.85
C LEU A 284 -8.26 -3.06 -8.33
N LYS A 285 -6.98 -3.23 -8.68
CA LYS A 285 -6.52 -3.18 -10.07
C LYS A 285 -6.41 -4.54 -10.74
N SER A 286 -6.35 -5.63 -9.97
CA SER A 286 -5.85 -6.93 -10.43
C SER A 286 -6.90 -7.88 -11.01
N PHE A 287 -8.18 -7.74 -10.65
CA PHE A 287 -9.25 -8.66 -11.05
C PHE A 287 -10.10 -8.09 -12.18
N THR A 288 -10.42 -8.93 -13.17
CA THR A 288 -11.34 -8.56 -14.26
C THR A 288 -12.34 -9.68 -14.50
N LEU A 289 -13.62 -9.36 -14.60
CA LEU A 289 -14.67 -10.29 -15.03
C LEU A 289 -14.42 -10.77 -16.47
N GLN A 290 -14.50 -12.08 -16.67
CA GLN A 290 -14.55 -12.66 -18.00
C GLN A 290 -15.93 -12.40 -18.58
N LYS A 291 -15.99 -11.71 -19.72
CA LYS A 291 -17.24 -11.60 -20.46
C LYS A 291 -17.54 -12.95 -21.12
N PRO A 292 -18.80 -13.40 -21.14
CA PRO A 292 -19.20 -14.56 -21.93
C PRO A 292 -18.75 -14.35 -23.37
N THR A 293 -17.87 -15.21 -23.88
CA THR A 293 -17.44 -15.16 -25.27
C THR A 293 -18.57 -15.70 -26.13
N GLU A 294 -19.42 -14.81 -26.65
CA GLU A 294 -20.15 -15.11 -27.88
C GLU A 294 -19.13 -15.19 -29.02
N SER A 295 -18.89 -16.39 -29.49
CA SER A 295 -18.17 -16.68 -30.73
C SER A 295 -18.80 -15.87 -31.88
N ASN A 296 -17.97 -15.13 -32.63
CA ASN A 296 -18.30 -14.31 -33.80
C ASN A 296 -18.94 -12.93 -33.54
N ILE A 297 -18.14 -11.86 -33.67
CA ILE A 297 -18.28 -10.75 -34.64
C ILE A 297 -17.42 -9.55 -34.18
N GLY A 298 -16.50 -9.10 -35.05
CA GLY A 298 -16.07 -7.70 -35.14
C GLY A 298 -15.04 -7.21 -34.11
N LYS A 299 -13.79 -7.01 -34.56
CA LYS A 299 -12.80 -6.14 -33.92
C LYS A 299 -13.31 -4.69 -33.86
N GLY A 300 -14.13 -4.36 -32.87
CA GLY A 300 -14.47 -2.99 -32.50
C GLY A 300 -13.64 -2.56 -31.30
N LYS A 301 -12.53 -1.83 -31.52
CA LYS A 301 -11.82 -1.12 -30.44
C LYS A 301 -12.67 0.08 -30.00
N THR A 302 -13.73 -0.15 -29.23
CA THR A 302 -14.39 0.93 -28.49
C THR A 302 -13.57 1.20 -27.23
N LYS A 303 -13.04 2.42 -27.12
CA LYS A 303 -12.41 2.94 -25.91
C LYS A 303 -13.46 2.95 -24.80
N LYS A 304 -13.55 1.87 -24.01
CA LYS A 304 -14.38 1.83 -22.80
C LYS A 304 -13.90 2.97 -21.90
N ALA A 305 -14.83 3.80 -21.43
CA ALA A 305 -14.51 4.90 -20.52
C ALA A 305 -13.78 4.32 -19.29
N SER A 306 -12.73 5.00 -18.83
CA SER A 306 -11.91 4.52 -17.71
C SER A 306 -12.73 4.29 -16.43
N SER A 307 -13.82 5.05 -16.24
CA SER A 307 -14.77 4.89 -15.13
C SER A 307 -15.42 3.50 -15.09
N ASP A 308 -15.91 3.01 -16.22
CA ASP A 308 -16.56 1.70 -16.32
C ASP A 308 -15.60 0.59 -15.94
N SER A 309 -14.33 0.75 -16.32
CA SER A 309 -13.29 -0.23 -15.99
C SER A 309 -12.95 -0.25 -14.49
N VAL A 310 -13.07 0.88 -13.78
CA VAL A 310 -12.81 0.92 -12.33
C VAL A 310 -13.97 0.27 -11.57
N SER A 311 -15.22 0.62 -11.89
CA SER A 311 -16.40 0.02 -11.26
C SER A 311 -16.50 -1.48 -11.53
N GLU A 312 -16.18 -1.93 -12.75
CA GLU A 312 -16.15 -3.36 -13.11
C GLU A 312 -15.10 -4.14 -12.31
N LYS A 313 -13.92 -3.56 -12.09
CA LYS A 313 -12.87 -4.17 -11.24
C LYS A 313 -13.26 -4.18 -9.77
N GLU A 314 -13.89 -3.13 -9.27
CA GLU A 314 -14.40 -3.06 -7.90
C GLU A 314 -15.48 -4.12 -7.66
N LYS A 315 -16.43 -4.26 -8.60
CA LYS A 315 -17.43 -5.34 -8.59
C LYS A 315 -16.77 -6.72 -8.64
N SER A 316 -15.76 -6.90 -9.51
CA SER A 316 -15.00 -8.16 -9.61
C SER A 316 -14.35 -8.53 -8.27
N LEU A 317 -13.73 -7.56 -7.61
CA LEU A 317 -13.13 -7.73 -6.28
C LEU A 317 -14.20 -8.06 -5.23
N ALA A 318 -15.34 -7.36 -5.23
CA ALA A 318 -16.43 -7.57 -4.28
C ALA A 318 -16.95 -9.02 -4.30
N LEU A 319 -17.14 -9.58 -5.50
CA LEU A 319 -17.58 -10.95 -5.70
C LEU A 319 -16.55 -11.95 -5.18
N LEU A 320 -15.26 -11.75 -5.48
CA LEU A 320 -14.19 -12.61 -4.99
C LEU A 320 -14.10 -12.60 -3.46
N LEU A 321 -14.04 -11.41 -2.86
CA LEU A 321 -13.94 -11.28 -1.40
C LEU A 321 -15.17 -11.88 -0.72
N GLY A 322 -16.36 -11.71 -1.31
CA GLY A 322 -17.60 -12.35 -0.85
C GLY A 322 -17.51 -13.88 -0.86
N ALA A 323 -16.98 -14.47 -1.95
CA ALA A 323 -16.81 -15.91 -2.07
C ALA A 323 -15.88 -16.48 -0.97
N ILE A 324 -14.75 -15.81 -0.73
CA ILE A 324 -13.77 -16.21 0.28
C ILE A 324 -14.33 -15.99 1.69
N ASP A 325 -15.08 -14.91 1.91
CA ASP A 325 -15.69 -14.62 3.22
C ASP A 325 -16.72 -15.69 3.60
N LEU A 326 -17.60 -16.06 2.67
CA LEU A 326 -18.55 -17.16 2.85
C LEU A 326 -17.85 -18.52 3.04
N LEU A 327 -16.71 -18.74 2.37
CA LEU A 327 -15.86 -19.91 2.60
C LEU A 327 -15.39 -19.96 4.05
N CYS A 328 -14.68 -18.94 4.51
CA CYS A 328 -14.16 -18.90 5.88
C CYS A 328 -15.28 -19.00 6.92
N GLN A 329 -16.36 -18.21 6.77
CA GLN A 329 -17.51 -18.21 7.67
C GLN A 329 -18.15 -19.60 7.82
N SER A 330 -18.21 -20.39 6.75
CA SER A 330 -18.82 -21.75 6.82
C SER A 330 -18.03 -22.73 7.70
N TRP A 331 -16.74 -22.46 7.94
CA TRP A 331 -15.85 -23.33 8.71
C TRP A 331 -15.58 -22.83 10.13
N THR A 332 -15.89 -21.58 10.46
CA THR A 332 -15.56 -20.97 11.77
C THR A 332 -16.25 -21.59 12.97
N SER A 333 -17.37 -22.32 12.76
CA SER A 333 -18.07 -23.03 13.83
C SER A 333 -17.44 -24.36 14.22
N VAL A 334 -16.51 -24.90 13.40
CA VAL A 334 -15.88 -26.21 13.64
C VAL A 334 -14.37 -26.15 13.69
N LEU A 335 -13.75 -25.23 12.96
CA LEU A 335 -12.31 -25.06 12.96
C LEU A 335 -11.90 -23.92 13.88
N SER A 336 -10.89 -24.17 14.70
CA SER A 336 -10.19 -23.13 15.43
C SER A 336 -9.48 -22.16 14.47
N LYS A 337 -9.17 -20.95 14.95
CA LYS A 337 -8.41 -19.93 14.19
C LYS A 337 -7.14 -20.50 13.53
N ASN A 338 -6.39 -21.32 14.27
CA ASN A 338 -5.16 -21.96 13.79
C ASN A 338 -5.41 -23.01 12.70
N GLU A 339 -6.52 -23.76 12.78
CA GLU A 339 -6.87 -24.75 11.76
C GLU A 339 -7.36 -24.10 10.47
N ILE A 340 -8.11 -23.00 10.57
CA ILE A 340 -8.50 -22.20 9.40
C ILE A 340 -7.24 -21.68 8.69
N ASP A 341 -6.26 -21.13 9.42
CA ASP A 341 -5.01 -20.65 8.85
C ASP A 341 -4.24 -21.75 8.09
N ARG A 342 -4.10 -22.94 8.70
CA ARG A 342 -3.44 -24.10 8.07
C ARG A 342 -4.16 -24.58 6.80
N ARG A 343 -5.50 -24.60 6.80
CA ARG A 343 -6.30 -25.08 5.65
C ARG A 343 -6.44 -24.04 4.54
N ALA A 344 -6.36 -22.75 4.85
CA ALA A 344 -6.57 -21.71 3.86
C ALA A 344 -5.61 -21.79 2.67
N TRP A 345 -4.37 -22.25 2.89
CA TRP A 345 -3.43 -22.47 1.79
C TRP A 345 -3.89 -23.59 0.83
N SER A 346 -4.45 -24.69 1.34
CA SER A 346 -4.97 -25.75 0.47
C SER A 346 -6.17 -25.28 -0.33
N TRP A 347 -7.09 -24.52 0.27
CA TRP A 347 -8.22 -23.92 -0.45
C TRP A 347 -7.75 -23.00 -1.58
N TYR A 348 -6.75 -22.15 -1.33
CA TYR A 348 -6.14 -21.34 -2.38
C TYR A 348 -5.54 -22.21 -3.49
N VAL A 349 -4.80 -23.27 -3.14
CA VAL A 349 -4.18 -24.17 -4.13
C VAL A 349 -5.21 -24.85 -5.02
N ASP A 350 -6.39 -25.20 -4.49
CA ASP A 350 -7.46 -25.87 -5.23
C ASP A 350 -8.18 -24.94 -6.24
N VAL A 351 -8.18 -23.63 -5.98
CA VAL A 351 -8.94 -22.65 -6.80
C VAL A 351 -8.06 -21.67 -7.58
N ARG A 352 -6.75 -21.70 -7.37
CA ARG A 352 -5.83 -20.79 -8.08
C ARG A 352 -5.87 -21.04 -9.59
N PRO A 353 -5.54 -20.02 -10.41
CA PRO A 353 -5.45 -20.21 -11.84
C PRO A 353 -4.37 -21.23 -12.23
N ASP A 354 -4.72 -22.06 -13.21
CA ASP A 354 -3.77 -22.90 -13.94
C ASP A 354 -2.93 -22.02 -14.89
N ILE A 355 -1.62 -22.10 -14.73
CA ILE A 355 -0.64 -21.33 -15.50
C ILE A 355 0.55 -22.23 -15.84
N GLN A 356 1.37 -21.80 -16.80
CA GLN A 356 2.56 -22.56 -17.19
C GLN A 356 3.50 -22.79 -16.00
N HIS A 357 4.19 -23.94 -16.00
CA HIS A 357 5.22 -24.21 -15.01
C HIS A 357 6.51 -23.45 -15.34
N GLY A 358 7.32 -23.16 -14.31
CA GLY A 358 8.58 -22.46 -14.49
C GLY A 358 8.43 -20.93 -14.68
N VAL A 359 9.41 -20.33 -15.34
CA VAL A 359 9.47 -18.87 -15.58
C VAL A 359 8.34 -18.40 -16.50
N GLY A 360 7.86 -19.24 -17.44
CA GLY A 360 6.80 -18.89 -18.39
C GLY A 360 5.45 -18.56 -17.75
N GLY A 361 5.14 -19.15 -16.59
CA GLY A 361 3.93 -18.81 -15.83
C GLY A 361 4.10 -17.63 -14.88
N TRP A 362 5.31 -17.12 -14.70
CA TRP A 362 5.56 -16.02 -13.78
C TRP A 362 4.81 -14.78 -14.24
N GLY A 363 3.87 -14.30 -13.41
CA GLY A 363 3.03 -13.16 -13.78
C GLY A 363 1.99 -13.46 -14.87
N GLN A 364 1.74 -14.74 -15.20
CA GLN A 364 0.63 -15.10 -16.07
C GLN A 364 -0.71 -14.90 -15.34
N LYS A 365 -1.71 -14.42 -16.09
CA LYS A 365 -3.11 -14.39 -15.65
C LYS A 365 -3.82 -15.66 -16.08
N GLY A 366 -4.74 -16.15 -15.26
CA GLY A 366 -5.62 -17.24 -15.61
C GLY A 366 -7.00 -17.06 -14.98
N GLU A 367 -7.89 -17.99 -15.32
CA GLU A 367 -9.28 -17.98 -14.87
C GLU A 367 -9.42 -18.52 -13.44
N VAL A 368 -10.33 -17.92 -12.69
CA VAL A 368 -10.74 -18.32 -11.35
C VAL A 368 -12.26 -18.37 -11.33
N GLN A 369 -12.80 -19.58 -11.22
CA GLN A 369 -14.24 -19.80 -11.12
C GLN A 369 -14.66 -19.64 -9.65
N LEU A 370 -15.46 -18.62 -9.35
CA LEU A 370 -15.87 -18.36 -7.96
C LEU A 370 -16.80 -19.45 -7.40
N SER A 371 -17.53 -20.16 -8.26
CA SER A 371 -18.27 -21.37 -7.88
C SER A 371 -17.38 -22.43 -7.22
N LYS A 372 -16.14 -22.61 -7.67
CA LYS A 372 -15.19 -23.54 -7.03
C LYS A 372 -14.86 -23.13 -5.60
N ILE A 373 -14.72 -21.82 -5.32
CA ILE A 373 -14.51 -21.31 -3.96
C ILE A 373 -15.75 -21.58 -3.10
N LEU A 374 -16.95 -21.32 -3.63
CA LEU A 374 -18.20 -21.61 -2.90
C LEU A 374 -18.41 -23.10 -2.62
N ASN A 375 -17.91 -23.99 -3.49
CA ASN A 375 -17.99 -25.44 -3.31
C ASN A 375 -17.06 -25.98 -2.21
N LEU A 376 -16.05 -25.21 -1.80
CA LEU A 376 -15.19 -25.54 -0.66
C LEU A 376 -15.84 -25.21 0.69
N ARG A 377 -16.99 -24.54 0.70
CA ARG A 377 -17.76 -24.30 1.92
C ARG A 377 -18.14 -25.63 2.55
N ARG A 378 -18.25 -25.61 3.88
CA ARG A 378 -18.83 -26.74 4.59
C ARG A 378 -20.27 -26.96 4.09
N LYS A 379 -20.54 -28.18 3.62
CA LYS A 379 -21.91 -28.66 3.39
C LYS A 379 -22.50 -28.99 4.76
N GLY A 380 -23.68 -28.42 5.06
CA GLY A 380 -24.37 -28.54 6.34
C GLY A 380 -24.63 -29.99 6.76
#